data_AF-A0A6B3FUM1-F1
#
_entry.id   AF-A0A6B3FUM1-F1
#
_cell.length_a   1.000
_cell.length_b   1.000
_cell.length_c   1.000
_cell.angle_alpha   90.00
_cell.angle_beta   90.00
_cell.angle_gamma   90.00
#
_symmetry.space_group_name_H-M   'P 1'
#
loop_
_entity.id
_entity.type
_entity.pdbx_description
1 polymer ?
#
loop_
_entity_poly.entity_id
_entity_poly.type
_entity_poly.pdbx_seq_one_letter_code
_entity_poly.pdbx_strand_id
1 'polypeptide(L)' 'PFELDELFARIRALLRRSSYAASAAGADAPDDDVLSFADLRMDLATREVTRGERRVELTRTEFTLLE' A
#
# COMPACT_ATOMS: atom_id res chain seq x y z
N PRO A 1 -13.61 12.08 -14.55
CA PRO A 1 -12.63 11.16 -15.16
C PRO A 1 -11.32 11.25 -14.41
N PHE A 2 -10.77 10.12 -13.96
CA PHE A 2 -9.44 10.06 -13.35
C PHE A 2 -8.55 9.18 -14.23
N GLU A 3 -7.29 9.57 -14.37
CA GLU A 3 -6.27 8.73 -15.00
C GLU A 3 -5.78 7.68 -14.00
N LEU A 4 -5.33 6.53 -14.50
CA LEU A 4 -4.87 5.41 -13.68
C LEU A 4 -3.76 5.86 -12.70
N ASP A 5 -2.83 6.68 -13.19
CA ASP A 5 -1.70 7.20 -12.42
C ASP A 5 -2.15 8.12 -11.27
N GLU A 6 -3.21 8.91 -11.47
CA GLU A 6 -3.75 9.76 -10.40
C GLU A 6 -4.39 8.92 -9.29
N LEU A 7 -5.11 7.86 -9.67
CA LEU A 7 -5.68 6.92 -8.71
C LEU A 7 -4.57 6.28 -7.87
N PHE A 8 -3.52 5.76 -8.50
CA PHE A 8 -2.41 5.13 -7.80
C PHE A 8 -1.62 6.11 -6.94
N ALA A 9 -1.36 7.33 -7.42
CA ALA A 9 -0.70 8.37 -6.64
C ALA A 9 -1.50 8.71 -5.37
N ARG A 10 -2.83 8.80 -5.50
CA ARG A 10 -3.73 9.06 -4.36
C ARG A 10 -3.74 7.87 -3.39
N ILE A 11 -3.72 6.63 -3.88
CA ILE A 11 -3.59 5.43 -3.04
C ILE A 11 -2.24 5.42 -2.30
N ARG A 12 -1.11 5.68 -2.98
CA ARG A 12 0.23 5.75 -2.37
C ARG A 12 0.29 6.80 -1.26
N ALA A 13 -0.19 8.01 -1.53
CA ALA A 13 -0.20 9.09 -0.54
C ALA A 13 -1.00 8.71 0.71
N LEU A 14 -2.05 7.92 0.54
CA LEU A 14 -2.88 7.41 1.63
C LEU A 14 -2.20 6.28 2.43
N LEU A 15 -1.60 5.30 1.75
CA LEU A 15 -0.79 4.21 2.35
C LEU A 15 0.38 4.74 3.17
N ARG A 16 1.10 5.71 2.61
CA ARG A 16 2.23 6.35 3.28
C ARG A 16 1.77 7.09 4.53
N ARG A 17 0.62 7.77 4.49
CA ARG A 17 0.12 8.52 5.65
C ARG A 17 -0.28 7.62 6.82
N SER A 18 -0.85 6.44 6.56
CA SER A 18 -1.20 5.49 7.63
C SER A 18 0.03 4.89 8.30
N SER A 19 1.10 4.58 7.54
CA SER A 19 2.34 4.04 8.12
C SER A 19 3.02 5.06 9.06
N TYR A 20 3.16 6.33 8.64
CA TYR A 20 3.70 7.38 9.52
C TYR A 20 2.86 7.60 10.78
N ALA A 21 1.53 7.45 10.70
CA ALA A 21 0.64 7.56 11.85
C ALA A 21 0.84 6.40 12.85
N ALA A 22 1.10 5.18 12.36
CA ALA A 22 1.41 4.02 13.19
C ALA A 22 2.79 4.16 13.88
N SER A 23 3.81 4.64 13.15
CA SER A 23 5.14 4.90 13.70
C SER A 23 5.14 5.99 14.78
N ALA A 24 4.26 6.99 14.67
CA ALA A 24 4.11 8.05 15.67
C ALA A 24 3.45 7.58 16.97
N ALA A 25 2.77 6.43 16.97
CA ALA A 25 2.03 5.90 18.13
C ALA A 25 2.87 4.96 19.02
N GLY A 26 4.16 4.76 18.73
CA GLY A 26 5.06 3.95 19.57
C GLY A 26 4.75 2.45 19.58
N ALA A 27 3.94 1.96 18.62
CA ALA A 27 3.82 0.53 18.37
C ALA A 27 5.13 0.05 17.74
N ASP A 28 5.67 -1.05 18.28
CA ASP A 28 6.87 -1.74 17.81
C ASP A 28 6.96 -1.76 16.28
N ALA A 29 8.20 -1.59 15.79
CA ALA A 29 8.62 -1.40 14.41
C ALA A 29 7.60 -1.86 13.35
N PRO A 30 7.21 -0.99 12.40
CA PRO A 30 6.43 -1.47 11.27
C PRO A 30 7.24 -2.61 10.64
N ASP A 31 6.58 -3.74 10.38
CA ASP A 31 7.09 -4.71 9.43
C ASP A 31 7.34 -3.92 8.15
N ASP A 32 8.59 -3.51 7.89
CA ASP A 32 8.99 -2.56 6.83
C ASP A 32 8.57 -3.11 5.45
N ASP A 33 8.25 -4.39 5.42
CA ASP A 33 7.80 -5.16 4.28
C ASP A 33 6.28 -5.17 4.08
N VAL A 34 5.45 -4.49 4.90
CA VAL A 34 3.98 -4.48 4.71
C VAL A 34 3.38 -3.07 4.71
N LEU A 35 2.78 -2.69 3.57
CA LEU A 35 1.97 -1.48 3.44
C LEU A 35 0.48 -1.81 3.59
N SER A 36 -0.24 -1.05 4.43
CA SER A 36 -1.69 -1.23 4.61
C SER A 36 -2.45 0.09 4.68
N PHE A 37 -3.60 0.13 3.99
CA PHE A 37 -4.53 1.26 4.01
C PHE A 37 -5.95 0.81 3.67
N ALA A 38 -6.89 1.17 4.54
CA ALA A 38 -8.28 0.72 4.41
C ALA A 38 -8.36 -0.80 4.23
N ASP A 39 -8.90 -1.28 3.12
CA ASP A 39 -8.99 -2.69 2.76
C ASP A 39 -7.78 -3.19 1.94
N LEU A 40 -6.86 -2.31 1.53
CA LEU A 40 -5.68 -2.68 0.74
C LEU A 40 -4.51 -3.08 1.65
N ARG A 41 -3.91 -4.24 1.35
CA ARG A 41 -2.69 -4.74 1.98
C ARG A 41 -1.70 -5.20 0.91
N MET A 42 -0.47 -4.74 1.02
CA MET A 42 0.65 -5.12 0.17
C MET A 42 1.80 -5.65 1.00
N ASP A 43 2.32 -6.81 0.61
CA ASP A 43 3.54 -7.39 1.13
C ASP A 43 4.67 -7.13 0.12
N LEU A 44 5.64 -6.31 0.50
CA LEU A 44 6.76 -5.86 -0.33
C LEU A 44 7.82 -6.95 -0.54
N ALA A 45 7.96 -7.87 0.41
CA ALA A 45 8.90 -8.98 0.33
C ALA A 45 8.45 -10.03 -0.70
N THR A 46 7.17 -10.39 -0.66
CA THR A 46 6.55 -11.40 -1.53
C THR A 46 5.91 -10.80 -2.79
N ARG A 47 5.72 -9.47 -2.82
CA ARG A 47 4.99 -8.72 -3.85
C ARG A 47 3.52 -9.13 -3.98
N GLU A 48 2.92 -9.57 -2.89
CA GLU A 48 1.51 -9.94 -2.86
C GLU A 48 0.62 -8.77 -2.49
N VAL A 49 -0.50 -8.61 -3.22
CA VAL A 49 -1.46 -7.52 -2.99
C VAL A 49 -2.86 -8.08 -2.81
N THR A 50 -3.54 -7.61 -1.77
CA THR A 50 -4.92 -7.99 -1.44
C THR A 50 -5.75 -6.76 -1.17
N ARG A 51 -7.03 -6.81 -1.57
CA ARG A 51 -8.04 -5.82 -1.23
C ARG A 51 -9.22 -6.53 -0.57
N GLY A 52 -9.35 -6.34 0.74
CA GLY A 52 -10.21 -7.17 1.58
C GLY A 52 -9.75 -8.62 1.50
N GLU A 53 -10.64 -9.51 1.06
CA GLU A 53 -10.34 -10.93 0.87
C GLU A 53 -9.91 -11.28 -0.56
N ARG A 54 -9.90 -10.29 -1.48
CA ARG A 54 -9.61 -10.52 -2.91
C ARG A 54 -8.15 -10.24 -3.22
N ARG A 55 -7.45 -11.21 -3.80
CA ARG A 55 -6.13 -10.99 -4.38
C ARG A 55 -6.22 -10.10 -5.61
N VAL A 56 -5.33 -9.12 -5.72
CA VAL A 56 -5.25 -8.19 -6.84
C VAL A 56 -3.90 -8.38 -7.50
N GLU A 57 -3.91 -8.66 -8.80
CA GLU A 57 -2.69 -8.68 -9.59
C GLU A 57 -2.38 -7.26 -10.05
N LEU A 58 -1.16 -6.81 -9.77
CA LEU A 58 -0.62 -5.56 -10.26
C LEU A 58 0.46 -5.87 -11.29
N THR A 59 0.51 -5.07 -12.35
CA THR A 59 1.67 -5.04 -13.23
C THR A 59 2.91 -4.57 -12.45
N ARG A 60 4.10 -4.83 -12.99
CA ARG A 60 5.35 -4.33 -12.41
C ARG A 60 5.33 -2.82 -12.18
N THR A 61 4.81 -2.07 -13.14
CA THR A 61 4.71 -0.60 -13.06
C THR A 61 3.76 -0.19 -11.94
N GLU A 62 2.58 -0.81 -11.84
CA GLU A 62 1.60 -0.50 -10.80
C GLU A 62 2.11 -0.86 -9.39
N PHE A 63 2.84 -1.96 -9.25
CA PHE A 63 3.45 -2.36 -7.99
C PHE A 63 4.52 -1.34 -7.54
N THR A 64 5.48 -1.00 -8.41
CA THR A 64 6.48 0.04 -8.16
C THR A 64 5.83 1.42 -7.96
N LEU A 65 4.64 1.64 -8.53
CA LEU A 65 3.84 2.83 -8.29
C LEU A 65 3.17 2.84 -6.91
N LEU A 66 3.11 1.75 -6.16
CA LEU A 66 2.51 1.70 -4.83
C LEU A 66 3.50 1.50 -3.67
N GLU A 67 4.69 0.93 -3.91
CA GLU A 67 5.84 1.01 -2.97
C GLU A 67 6.31 2.46 -2.77
#